data_AF-A0A538GRZ5-F1
#
_entry.id   AF-A0A538GRZ5-F1
#
_cell.length_a   1.000
_cell.length_b   1.000
_cell.length_c   1.000
_cell.angle_alpha   90.00
_cell.angle_beta   90.00
_cell.angle_gamma   90.00
#
_symmetry.space_group_name_H-M   'P 1'
#
loop_
_entity.id
_entity.type
_entity.pdbx_description
1 polymer ?
#
loop_
_entity_poly.entity_id
_entity_poly.type
_entity_poly.pdbx_seq_one_letter_code
_entity_poly.pdbx_strand_id
1 'polypeptide(L)'
;MLLKLDAAFEIVLGAALVVTSAAGALDGADFPRPVGTVVLLVAGVALVLLGVAIWAGLIGIRQLAVGNAVSAIAGIVWLAGASGFSGAGVAVVAVAVVGLAGLAAAQAATLRA
;
A
#
# COMPACT_ATOMS: atom_id res chain seq x y z
N MET A 1 -7.34 -13.08 -12.65
CA MET A 1 -6.12 -12.30 -12.97
C MET A 1 -5.94 -11.12 -12.02
N LEU A 2 -6.96 -10.29 -11.80
CA LEU A 2 -6.87 -9.12 -10.91
C LEU A 2 -6.41 -9.43 -9.48
N LEU A 3 -6.83 -10.55 -8.87
CA LEU A 3 -6.33 -10.93 -7.53
C LEU A 3 -4.81 -11.15 -7.50
N LYS A 4 -4.24 -11.76 -8.55
CA LYS A 4 -2.78 -11.98 -8.62
C LYS A 4 -2.03 -10.68 -8.87
N LEU A 5 -2.62 -9.75 -9.63
CA LEU A 5 -2.05 -8.42 -9.84
C LEU A 5 -2.03 -7.63 -8.53
N ASP A 6 -3.13 -7.68 -7.78
CA ASP A 6 -3.24 -7.08 -6.46
C ASP A 6 -2.19 -7.68 -5.49
N ALA A 7 -2.15 -9.00 -5.40
CA ALA A 7 -1.13 -9.71 -4.63
C ALA A 7 0.31 -9.31 -5.01
N ALA A 8 0.61 -9.20 -6.31
CA ALA A 8 1.92 -8.77 -6.78
C ALA A 8 2.23 -7.33 -6.36
N PHE A 9 1.25 -6.43 -6.48
CA PHE A 9 1.39 -5.04 -6.07
C PHE A 9 1.71 -4.93 -4.58
N GLU A 10 0.95 -5.62 -3.72
CA GLU A 10 1.17 -5.65 -2.28
C GLU A 10 2.54 -6.22 -1.90
N ILE A 11 2.96 -7.31 -2.54
CA ILE A 11 4.29 -7.90 -2.33
C ILE A 11 5.39 -6.94 -2.75
N VAL A 12 5.28 -6.31 -3.91
CA VAL A 12 6.31 -5.39 -4.43
C VAL A 12 6.40 -4.14 -3.56
N LEU A 13 5.27 -3.53 -3.21
CA LEU A 13 5.23 -2.36 -2.34
C LEU A 13 5.78 -2.69 -0.95
N GLY A 14 5.34 -3.82 -0.38
CA GLY A 14 5.81 -4.30 0.92
C GLY A 14 7.31 -4.60 0.94
N ALA A 15 7.82 -5.30 -0.07
CA ALA A 15 9.24 -5.60 -0.19
C ALA A 15 10.07 -4.32 -0.40
N ALA A 16 9.57 -3.38 -1.21
CA ALA A 16 10.23 -2.09 -1.42
C ALA A 16 10.35 -1.32 -0.10
N LEU A 17 9.28 -1.24 0.71
CA LEU A 17 9.33 -0.62 2.04
C LEU A 17 10.35 -1.31 2.96
N VAL A 18 10.34 -2.64 3.03
CA VAL A 18 11.30 -3.38 3.88
C VAL A 18 12.74 -3.12 3.45
N VAL A 19 13.04 -3.27 2.16
CA VAL A 19 14.40 -3.16 1.64
C VAL A 19 14.91 -1.73 1.77
N THR A 20 14.11 -0.74 1.36
CA THR A 20 14.51 0.68 1.41
C THR A 20 14.68 1.16 2.86
N SER A 21 13.80 0.75 3.77
CA SER A 21 13.95 1.09 5.19
C SER A 21 15.09 0.37 5.89
N ALA A 22 15.33 -0.91 5.60
CA ALA A 22 16.48 -1.63 6.15
C ALA A 22 17.81 -1.07 5.63
N ALA A 23 17.84 -0.57 4.40
CA ALA A 23 19.01 0.06 3.79
C ALA A 23 19.21 1.54 4.22
N GLY A 24 18.25 2.13 4.95
CA GLY A 24 18.29 3.54 5.33
C GLY A 24 18.02 4.51 4.17
N ALA A 25 17.52 4.02 3.03
CA ALA A 25 17.11 4.84 1.89
C ALA A 25 15.72 5.49 2.09
N LEU A 26 14.92 4.93 3.02
CA LEU A 26 13.62 5.45 3.43
C LEU A 26 13.49 5.33 4.95
N ASP A 27 13.29 6.42 5.67
CA ASP A 27 13.24 6.40 7.14
C ASP A 27 12.10 7.24 7.74
N GLY A 28 12.07 7.34 9.07
CA GLY A 28 11.04 8.09 9.78
C GLY A 28 11.03 9.61 9.52
N ALA A 29 12.09 10.18 8.96
CA ALA A 29 12.12 11.59 8.56
C ALA A 29 11.38 11.83 7.23
N ASP A 30 11.12 10.78 6.45
CA ASP A 30 10.37 10.89 5.19
C ASP A 30 8.87 11.01 5.39
N PHE A 31 8.36 10.71 6.59
CA PHE A 31 6.94 10.65 6.90
C PHE A 31 6.57 11.52 8.11
N PRO A 32 5.33 12.02 8.19
CA PRO A 32 4.83 12.70 9.38
C PRO A 32 4.93 11.84 10.64
N ARG A 33 5.30 12.45 11.77
CA ARG A 33 5.28 11.76 13.07
C ARG A 33 3.88 11.20 13.38
N PRO A 34 3.78 10.02 14.01
CA PRO A 34 4.84 9.25 14.66
C PRO A 34 5.47 8.16 13.78
N VAL A 35 5.38 8.23 12.45
CA VAL A 35 5.92 7.18 11.58
C VAL A 35 7.43 7.13 11.69
N GLY A 36 7.94 6.07 12.33
CA GLY A 36 9.37 5.77 12.40
C GLY A 36 9.74 4.58 11.54
N THR A 37 11.04 4.31 11.39
CA THR A 37 11.57 3.18 10.58
C THR A 37 10.96 1.83 10.98
N VAL A 38 10.72 1.60 12.28
CA VAL A 38 10.05 0.37 12.76
C VAL A 38 8.64 0.24 12.19
N VAL A 39 7.88 1.33 12.13
CA VAL A 39 6.52 1.34 11.55
C VAL A 39 6.58 1.00 10.07
N LEU A 40 7.55 1.55 9.34
CA LEU A 40 7.75 1.26 7.91
C LEU A 40 8.08 -0.22 7.66
N LEU A 41 8.98 -0.80 8.46
CA LEU A 41 9.34 -2.21 8.37
C LEU A 41 8.15 -3.12 8.67
N VAL A 42 7.39 -2.82 9.74
CA VAL A 42 6.20 -3.58 10.11
C VAL A 42 5.14 -3.49 9.02
N ALA A 43 4.88 -2.30 8.48
CA ALA A 43 3.96 -2.10 7.38
C ALA A 43 4.41 -2.89 6.14
N GLY A 44 5.69 -2.80 5.76
CA GLY A 44 6.23 -3.52 4.62
C GLY A 44 6.08 -5.04 4.74
N VAL A 45 6.41 -5.61 5.91
CA VAL A 45 6.21 -7.04 6.18
C VAL A 45 4.72 -7.41 6.12
N ALA A 46 3.84 -6.58 6.70
CA ALA A 46 2.41 -6.82 6.67
C ALA A 46 1.85 -6.85 5.24
N LEU A 47 2.30 -5.95 4.35
CA LEU A 47 1.90 -5.94 2.93
C LEU A 47 2.41 -7.19 2.18
N VAL A 48 3.64 -7.63 2.45
CA VAL A 48 4.15 -8.89 1.86
C VAL A 48 3.28 -10.08 2.30
N LEU A 49 2.97 -10.18 3.59
CA LEU A 49 2.12 -11.25 4.12
C LEU A 49 0.69 -11.17 3.56
N LEU A 50 0.15 -9.96 3.45
CA LEU A 50 -1.14 -9.72 2.82
C LEU A 50 -1.12 -10.21 1.36
N GLY A 51 -0.14 -9.79 0.57
CA GLY A 51 -0.02 -10.21 -0.82
C GLY A 51 0.15 -11.73 -0.96
N VAL A 52 0.87 -12.41 -0.07
CA VAL A 52 0.91 -13.88 -0.01
C VAL A 52 -0.48 -14.49 0.27
N ALA A 53 -1.23 -13.94 1.22
CA ALA A 53 -2.58 -14.39 1.53
C ALA A 53 -3.56 -14.19 0.35
N ILE A 54 -3.45 -13.06 -0.36
CA ILE A 54 -4.21 -12.78 -1.59
C ILE A 54 -3.84 -13.79 -2.67
N TRP A 55 -2.55 -14.03 -2.87
CA TRP A 55 -2.05 -14.98 -3.88
C TRP A 55 -2.54 -16.40 -3.63
N ALA A 56 -2.62 -16.79 -2.35
CA ALA A 56 -3.17 -18.07 -1.91
C ALA A 56 -4.71 -18.16 -2.01
N GLY A 57 -5.39 -17.08 -2.42
CA GLY A 57 -6.84 -17.05 -2.60
C GLY A 57 -7.63 -16.96 -1.29
N LEU A 58 -6.99 -16.53 -0.20
CA LEU A 58 -7.65 -16.41 1.12
C LEU A 58 -8.57 -15.19 1.24
N ILE A 59 -8.47 -14.25 0.30
CA ILE A 59 -9.22 -12.99 0.31
C ILE A 59 -10.01 -12.86 -0.99
N GLY A 60 -11.32 -12.68 -0.87
CA GLY A 60 -12.22 -12.53 -2.01
C GLY A 60 -12.12 -11.16 -2.69
N ILE A 61 -12.49 -11.10 -3.97
CA ILE A 61 -12.40 -9.88 -4.79
C ILE A 61 -13.21 -8.70 -4.24
N ARG A 62 -14.32 -8.94 -3.54
CA ARG A 62 -15.12 -7.88 -2.90
C ARG A 62 -14.38 -7.26 -1.73
N GLN A 63 -13.77 -8.09 -0.88
CA GLN A 63 -12.98 -7.63 0.25
C GLN A 63 -11.78 -6.81 -0.23
N LEU A 64 -11.12 -7.24 -1.31
CA LEU A 64 -10.02 -6.48 -1.92
C LEU A 64 -10.48 -5.13 -2.47
N ALA A 65 -11.58 -5.10 -3.23
CA ALA A 65 -12.09 -3.85 -3.79
C ALA A 65 -12.36 -2.80 -2.70
N VAL A 66 -12.95 -3.23 -1.58
CA VAL A 66 -13.22 -2.36 -0.44
C VAL A 66 -11.93 -1.97 0.27
N GLY A 67 -11.05 -2.93 0.57
CA GLY A 67 -9.79 -2.68 1.25
C GLY A 67 -8.91 -1.67 0.49
N ASN A 68 -8.74 -1.90 -0.81
CA ASN A 68 -7.96 -1.03 -1.67
C ASN A 68 -8.56 0.38 -1.76
N ALA A 69 -9.88 0.50 -1.89
CA ALA A 69 -10.55 1.80 -1.91
C ALA A 69 -10.36 2.57 -0.59
N VAL A 70 -10.56 1.89 0.55
CA VAL A 70 -10.39 2.49 1.88
C VAL A 70 -8.94 2.92 2.10
N SER A 71 -7.97 2.07 1.78
CA SER A 71 -6.55 2.39 1.89
C SER A 71 -6.13 3.54 0.98
N ALA A 72 -6.65 3.60 -0.25
CA ALA A 72 -6.40 4.72 -1.15
C ALA A 72 -6.97 6.03 -0.61
N ILE A 73 -8.22 6.02 -0.11
CA ILE A 73 -8.84 7.19 0.52
C ILE A 73 -8.04 7.64 1.74
N ALA A 74 -7.62 6.71 2.61
CA ALA A 74 -6.79 7.01 3.77
C ALA A 74 -5.46 7.67 3.35
N GLY A 75 -4.81 7.15 2.30
CA GLY A 75 -3.58 7.75 1.76
C GLY A 75 -3.79 9.14 1.19
N ILE A 76 -4.91 9.40 0.49
CA ILE A 76 -5.27 10.74 -0.01
C ILE A 76 -5.48 11.71 1.16
N VAL A 77 -6.26 11.31 2.16
CA VAL A 77 -6.53 12.11 3.35
C VAL A 77 -5.22 12.41 4.09
N TRP A 78 -4.32 11.43 4.18
CA TRP A 78 -3.03 11.62 4.84
C TRP A 78 -2.12 12.59 4.09
N LEU A 79 -2.01 12.46 2.76
CA LEU A 79 -1.25 13.39 1.92
C LEU A 79 -1.81 14.82 1.97
N ALA A 80 -3.13 14.97 2.03
CA ALA A 80 -3.77 16.28 2.07
C ALA A 80 -3.74 16.93 3.46
N GLY A 81 -3.81 16.12 4.52
CA GLY A 81 -4.01 16.58 5.89
C GLY A 81 -2.75 16.66 6.75
N ALA A 82 -1.67 15.97 6.38
CA ALA A 82 -0.44 15.94 7.17
C ALA A 82 0.69 16.73 6.50
N SER A 83 1.48 17.41 7.33
CA SER A 83 2.72 18.07 6.94
C SER A 83 3.93 17.26 7.42
N GLY A 84 5.09 17.50 6.80
CA GLY A 84 6.35 16.85 7.19
C GLY A 84 6.72 15.61 6.38
N PHE A 85 6.06 15.33 5.26
CA PHE A 85 6.59 14.39 4.28
C PHE A 85 7.84 14.96 3.60
N SER A 86 8.82 14.09 3.33
CA SER A 86 9.84 14.37 2.32
C SER A 86 9.28 14.09 0.91
N GLY A 87 10.04 14.47 -0.13
CA GLY A 87 9.70 14.08 -1.50
C GLY A 87 9.61 12.57 -1.72
N ALA A 88 10.47 11.79 -1.06
CA ALA A 88 10.46 10.34 -1.12
C ALA A 88 9.22 9.75 -0.44
N GLY A 89 8.87 10.26 0.75
CA GLY A 89 7.65 9.86 1.45
C GLY A 89 6.38 10.16 0.66
N VAL A 90 6.29 11.35 0.05
CA VAL A 90 5.17 11.68 -0.86
C VAL A 90 5.10 10.70 -2.02
N ALA A 91 6.24 10.43 -2.68
CA ALA A 91 6.27 9.52 -3.84
C ALA A 91 5.77 8.11 -3.48
N VAL A 92 6.23 7.55 -2.35
CA VAL A 92 5.79 6.22 -1.88
C VAL A 92 4.29 6.18 -1.64
N VAL A 93 3.75 7.15 -0.87
CA VAL A 93 2.30 7.16 -0.56
C VAL A 93 1.48 7.43 -1.82
N ALA A 94 1.92 8.34 -2.71
CA ALA A 94 1.21 8.64 -3.94
C ALA A 94 1.14 7.42 -4.88
N VAL A 95 2.25 6.68 -5.03
CA VAL A 95 2.26 5.42 -5.80
C VAL A 95 1.32 4.39 -5.19
N ALA A 96 1.35 4.22 -3.86
CA ALA A 96 0.43 3.33 -3.16
C ALA A 96 -1.03 3.71 -3.42
N VAL A 97 -1.37 4.99 -3.25
CA VAL A 97 -2.73 5.53 -3.49
C VAL A 97 -3.20 5.27 -4.91
N VAL A 98 -2.38 5.60 -5.92
CA VAL A 98 -2.77 5.43 -7.34
C VAL A 98 -2.96 3.95 -7.67
N GLY A 99 -2.04 3.08 -7.23
CA GLY A 99 -2.13 1.64 -7.43
C GLY A 99 -3.38 1.04 -6.80
N LEU A 100 -3.62 1.34 -5.52
CA LEU A 100 -4.79 0.86 -4.78
C LEU A 100 -6.10 1.38 -5.36
N ALA A 101 -6.18 2.66 -5.71
CA ALA A 101 -7.38 3.22 -6.33
C ALA A 101 -7.69 2.56 -7.70
N GLY A 102 -6.65 2.33 -8.52
CA GLY A 102 -6.78 1.65 -9.80
C GLY A 102 -7.25 0.20 -9.64
N LEU A 103 -6.65 -0.55 -8.70
CA LEU A 103 -7.05 -1.92 -8.38
C LEU A 103 -8.49 -1.98 -7.86
N ALA A 104 -8.85 -1.11 -6.93
CA ALA A 104 -10.20 -1.02 -6.39
C ALA A 104 -11.24 -0.78 -7.49
N ALA A 105 -10.97 0.17 -8.39
CA ALA A 105 -11.84 0.48 -9.52
C ALA A 105 -12.02 -0.73 -10.45
N ALA A 106 -10.92 -1.41 -10.82
CA ALA A 106 -10.96 -2.59 -11.67
C ALA A 106 -11.71 -3.77 -11.03
N GLN A 107 -11.51 -4.00 -9.73
CA GLN A 107 -12.19 -5.04 -8.97
C GLN A 107 -13.68 -4.75 -8.81
N ALA A 108 -14.04 -3.49 -8.52
CA ALA A 108 -15.42 -3.04 -8.43
C ALA A 108 -16.14 -3.14 -9.79
N ALA A 109 -15.47 -2.81 -10.89
CA ALA A 109 -16.01 -2.99 -12.23
C ALA A 109 -16.29 -4.47 -12.54
N THR A 110 -15.38 -5.36 -12.16
CA THR A 110 -15.54 -6.82 -12.34
C THR A 110 -16.72 -7.37 -11.55
N LEU A 111 -17.01 -6.82 -10.36
CA LEU A 111 -18.15 -7.22 -9.53
C LEU A 111 -19.51 -6.76 -10.05
N ARG A 112 -19.54 -5.81 -10.99
CA ARG A 112 -20.76 -5.27 -11.60
C ARG A 112 -21.11 -5.93 -12.95
N ALA A 113 -20.13 -6.57 -13.59
CA ALA A 113 -20.29 -7.31 -14.83
C ALA A 113 -20.88 -8.70 -14.56
#